data_AF-A0AAN8XKZ7-F1
#
_entry.id   AF-A0AAN8XKZ7-F1
#
_cell.length_a   1.000
_cell.length_b   1.000
_cell.length_c   1.000
_cell.angle_alpha   90.00
_cell.angle_beta   90.00
_cell.angle_gamma   90.00
#
_symmetry.space_group_name_H-M   'P 1'
#
loop_
_entity.id
_entity.type
_entity.pdbx_description
1 polymer ?
#
loop_
_entity_poly.entity_id
_entity_poly.type
_entity_poly.pdbx_seq_one_letter_code
_entity_poly.pdbx_strand_id
1 'polypeptide(L)'
;MAKSKNHTNHNQNRKAHRNGIKKPRRFRHESQLGVDPKFLRNMKFAKKHNMKAKSVKKRVLANKIADVAAARARIVKAAKKVRTFYQGMPK
;
A
#
# COMPACT_ATOMS: atom_id res chain seq x y z
N MET A 1 30.94 44.60 45.08
CA MET A 1 30.12 43.71 44.22
C MET A 1 31.06 42.80 43.44
N ALA A 2 31.12 41.50 43.77
CA ALA A 2 32.01 40.58 43.06
C ALA A 2 31.34 40.10 41.76
N LYS A 3 32.05 40.12 40.63
CA LYS A 3 31.51 39.68 39.34
C LYS A 3 31.36 38.15 39.31
N SER A 4 30.23 37.66 38.81
CA SER A 4 29.96 36.25 38.56
C SER A 4 29.99 35.93 37.05
N LYS A 5 29.89 34.64 36.69
CA LYS A 5 29.85 34.21 35.28
C LYS A 5 28.44 34.40 34.71
N ASN A 6 28.34 35.07 33.56
CA ASN A 6 27.07 35.44 32.94
C ASN A 6 26.38 34.28 32.18
N HIS A 7 27.11 33.32 31.62
CA HIS A 7 26.54 32.21 30.84
C HIS A 7 27.48 30.98 30.74
N THR A 8 26.92 29.76 30.64
CA THR A 8 27.69 28.53 30.38
C THR A 8 26.85 27.39 29.77
N ASN A 9 27.43 26.69 28.79
CA ASN A 9 26.88 25.47 28.18
C ASN A 9 27.65 24.18 28.60
N HIS A 10 28.56 24.29 29.58
CA HIS A 10 29.56 23.25 29.87
C HIS A 10 29.00 21.85 30.20
N ASN A 11 27.85 21.76 30.89
CA ASN A 11 27.25 20.49 31.30
C ASN A 11 25.96 20.15 30.52
N GLN A 12 25.52 20.96 29.55
CA GLN A 12 24.25 20.66 28.88
C GLN A 12 24.38 19.44 27.97
N ASN A 13 25.50 19.33 27.24
CA ASN A 13 25.74 18.18 26.37
C ASN A 13 25.75 16.86 27.16
N ARG A 14 26.48 16.83 28.28
CA ARG A 14 26.55 15.66 29.16
C ARG A 14 25.16 15.27 29.70
N LYS A 15 24.33 16.24 30.08
CA LYS A 15 22.94 16.00 30.50
C LYS A 15 22.08 15.44 29.37
N ALA A 16 22.16 16.02 28.17
CA ALA A 16 21.39 15.56 27.00
C ALA A 16 21.76 14.12 26.62
N HIS A 17 23.04 13.76 26.72
CA HIS A 17 23.53 12.42 26.39
C HIS A 17 23.35 11.39 27.50
N ARG A 18 23.15 11.77 28.78
CA ARG A 18 22.88 10.82 29.87
C ARG A 18 21.71 9.88 29.57
N ASN A 19 20.62 10.41 28.99
CA ASN A 19 19.45 9.63 28.57
C ASN A 19 19.47 9.29 27.07
N GLY A 20 20.44 9.85 26.34
CA GLY A 20 20.58 9.77 24.90
C GLY A 20 19.59 10.66 24.14
N ILE A 21 20.08 11.35 23.11
CA ILE A 21 19.23 12.13 22.20
C ILE A 21 18.53 11.16 21.24
N LYS A 22 17.28 10.80 21.53
CA LYS A 22 16.52 9.85 20.71
C LYS A 22 15.89 10.55 19.50
N LYS A 23 15.96 9.91 18.34
CA LYS A 23 15.26 10.36 17.13
C LYS A 23 13.75 10.19 17.31
N PRO A 24 12.91 11.04 16.69
CA PRO A 24 11.46 10.85 16.70
C PRO A 24 11.10 9.48 16.09
N ARG A 25 10.06 8.85 16.63
CA ARG A 25 9.60 7.54 16.16
C ARG A 25 8.88 7.72 14.82
N ARG A 26 9.26 6.92 13.82
CA ARG A 26 8.53 6.82 12.55
C ARG A 26 7.47 5.73 12.65
N PHE A 27 6.23 6.07 12.37
CA PHE A 27 5.11 5.13 12.37
C PHE A 27 4.80 4.69 10.93
N ARG A 28 4.27 3.48 10.75
CA ARG A 28 3.88 2.97 9.43
C ARG A 28 2.79 3.84 8.76
N HIS A 29 1.92 4.41 9.57
CA HIS A 29 0.84 5.30 9.13
C HIS A 29 0.89 6.58 9.96
N GLU A 30 1.20 7.69 9.31
CA GLU A 30 1.24 9.02 9.94
C GLU A 30 -0.15 9.67 9.94
N SER A 31 -0.30 10.75 10.71
CA SER A 31 -1.55 11.52 10.73
C SER A 31 -1.72 12.29 9.41
N GLN A 32 -2.98 12.52 9.03
CA GLN A 32 -3.32 13.34 7.85
C GLN A 32 -3.64 14.79 8.23
N LEU A 33 -3.12 15.26 9.37
CA LEU A 33 -3.32 16.64 9.82
C LEU A 33 -2.55 17.59 8.89
N GLY A 34 -3.21 18.66 8.45
CA GLY A 34 -2.62 19.62 7.51
C GLY A 34 -2.75 19.23 6.03
N VAL A 35 -3.36 18.09 5.70
CA VAL A 35 -3.73 17.75 4.32
C VAL A 35 -4.94 18.59 3.88
N ASP A 36 -5.00 18.95 2.60
CA ASP A 36 -6.08 19.73 2.00
C ASP A 36 -7.49 19.22 2.41
N PRO A 37 -8.34 20.08 3.01
CA PRO A 37 -9.69 19.71 3.39
C PRO A 37 -10.54 19.15 2.24
N LYS A 38 -10.38 19.66 1.01
CA LYS A 38 -11.18 19.18 -0.14
C LYS A 38 -10.82 17.73 -0.49
N PHE A 39 -9.53 17.40 -0.52
CA PHE A 39 -9.06 16.02 -0.65
C PHE A 39 -9.55 15.11 0.48
N LEU A 40 -9.43 15.56 1.74
CA LEU A 40 -9.85 14.77 2.89
C LEU A 40 -11.35 14.46 2.89
N ARG A 41 -12.19 15.42 2.47
CA ARG A 41 -13.63 15.21 2.33
C ARG A 41 -13.93 14.10 1.33
N ASN A 42 -13.34 14.16 0.13
CA ASN A 42 -13.54 13.12 -0.88
C ASN A 42 -13.05 11.74 -0.41
N MET A 43 -11.85 11.66 0.15
CA MET A 43 -11.31 10.40 0.67
C MET A 43 -12.19 9.79 1.77
N LYS A 44 -12.77 10.62 2.66
CA LYS A 44 -13.71 10.15 3.69
C LYS A 44 -14.96 9.53 3.05
N PHE A 45 -15.56 10.17 2.04
CA PHE A 45 -16.71 9.61 1.33
C PHE A 45 -16.35 8.32 0.57
N ALA A 46 -15.22 8.30 -0.14
CA ALA A 46 -14.76 7.10 -0.85
C ALA A 46 -14.58 5.91 0.11
N LYS A 47 -13.95 6.13 1.27
CA LYS A 47 -13.80 5.10 2.31
C LYS A 47 -15.15 4.69 2.92
N LYS A 48 -16.06 5.63 3.15
CA LYS A 48 -17.39 5.39 3.74
C LYS A 48 -18.28 4.53 2.84
N HIS A 49 -18.29 4.80 1.54
CA HIS A 49 -19.15 4.13 0.56
C HIS A 49 -18.47 2.96 -0.16
N ASN A 50 -17.26 2.58 0.25
CA ASN A 50 -16.67 1.34 -0.21
C ASN A 50 -17.57 0.16 0.21
N MET A 51 -17.89 -0.69 -0.78
CA MET A 51 -18.64 -1.91 -0.57
C MET A 51 -17.98 -2.75 0.53
N LYS A 52 -18.78 -3.43 1.36
CA LYS A 52 -18.28 -4.31 2.42
C LYS A 52 -17.18 -5.21 1.85
N ALA A 53 -16.06 -5.33 2.56
CA ALA A 53 -14.88 -6.05 2.06
C ALA A 53 -15.22 -7.47 1.53
N LYS A 54 -16.22 -8.15 2.12
CA LYS A 54 -16.69 -9.47 1.68
C LYS A 54 -17.32 -9.45 0.28
N SER A 55 -18.16 -8.47 -0.05
CA SER A 55 -18.80 -8.38 -1.37
C SER A 55 -17.79 -7.98 -2.45
N VAL A 56 -16.87 -7.06 -2.15
CA VAL A 56 -15.76 -6.71 -3.05
C VAL A 56 -14.88 -7.91 -3.32
N LYS A 57 -14.44 -8.63 -2.28
CA LYS A 57 -13.61 -9.83 -2.42
C LYS A 57 -14.31 -10.92 -3.24
N LYS A 58 -15.61 -11.16 -3.02
CA LYS A 58 -16.39 -12.11 -3.82
C LYS A 58 -16.41 -11.71 -5.29
N ARG A 59 -16.65 -10.43 -5.59
CA ARG A 59 -16.64 -9.91 -6.97
C ARG A 59 -15.27 -9.99 -7.63
N VAL A 60 -14.22 -9.58 -6.92
CA VAL A 60 -12.84 -9.65 -7.43
C VAL A 60 -12.42 -11.10 -7.69
N LEU A 61 -12.76 -12.02 -6.78
CA LEU A 61 -12.50 -13.44 -6.95
C LEU A 61 -13.27 -14.01 -8.15
N ALA A 62 -14.56 -13.69 -8.28
CA ALA A 62 -15.38 -14.12 -9.40
C ALA A 62 -14.81 -13.64 -10.74
N ASN A 63 -14.40 -12.36 -10.82
CA ASN A 63 -13.77 -11.80 -12.01
C ASN A 63 -12.44 -12.51 -12.32
N LYS A 64 -11.61 -12.76 -11.30
CA LYS A 64 -10.34 -13.47 -11.49
C LYS A 64 -10.54 -14.92 -11.95
N ILE A 65 -11.55 -15.62 -11.41
CA ILE A 65 -11.91 -16.97 -11.85
C ILE A 65 -12.40 -16.93 -13.30
N ALA A 66 -13.24 -15.96 -13.66
CA ALA A 66 -13.73 -15.78 -15.03
C ALA A 66 -12.58 -15.49 -16.02
N ASP A 67 -11.62 -14.65 -15.63
CA ASP A 67 -10.44 -14.33 -16.45
C ASP A 67 -9.58 -15.57 -16.69
N VAL A 68 -9.33 -16.37 -15.64
CA VAL A 68 -8.57 -17.62 -15.75
C VAL A 68 -9.32 -18.66 -16.58
N ALA A 69 -10.64 -18.77 -16.42
CA ALA A 69 -11.47 -19.67 -17.21
C ALA A 69 -11.47 -19.28 -18.70
N ALA A 70 -11.59 -17.98 -19.00
CA ALA A 70 -11.52 -17.46 -20.36
C ALA A 70 -10.14 -17.71 -20.99
N ALA A 71 -9.05 -17.50 -20.25
CA ALA A 71 -7.70 -17.80 -20.71
C ALA A 71 -7.51 -19.29 -21.02
N ARG A 72 -7.97 -20.18 -20.12
CA ARG A 72 -7.95 -21.64 -20.34
C ARG A 72 -8.76 -22.04 -21.58
N ALA A 73 -9.96 -21.49 -21.75
CA ALA A 73 -10.80 -21.76 -22.91
C ALA A 73 -10.12 -21.36 -24.23
N ARG A 74 -9.42 -20.22 -24.27
CA ARG A 74 -8.63 -19.80 -25.45
C ARG A 74 -7.51 -20.79 -25.75
N ILE A 75 -6.75 -21.21 -24.74
CA ILE A 75 -5.65 -22.17 -24.90
C ILE A 75 -6.17 -23.51 -25.42
N VAL A 76 -7.26 -24.04 -24.84
CA VAL A 76 -7.86 -25.31 -25.27
C VAL A 76 -8.40 -25.20 -26.70
N LYS A 77 -9.06 -24.09 -27.06
CA LYS A 77 -9.54 -23.85 -28.42
C LYS A 77 -8.39 -23.81 -29.43
N ALA A 78 -7.28 -23.14 -29.08
CA ALA A 78 -6.09 -23.10 -29.92
C ALA A 78 -5.47 -24.49 -30.09
N ALA A 79 -5.32 -25.26 -29.01
CA ALA A 79 -4.79 -26.61 -29.04
C ALA A 79 -5.65 -27.56 -29.89
N LYS A 80 -6.99 -27.46 -29.78
CA LYS A 80 -7.92 -28.27 -30.58
C LYS A 80 -7.82 -27.94 -32.07
N LYS A 81 -7.71 -26.64 -32.42
CA LYS A 81 -7.52 -26.18 -33.81
C LYS A 81 -6.23 -26.75 -34.41
N VAL A 82 -5.14 -26.71 -33.66
CA VAL A 82 -3.85 -27.25 -34.07
C VAL A 82 -3.94 -28.76 -34.27
N ARG A 83 -4.55 -29.48 -33.32
CA ARG A 83 -4.75 -30.94 -33.43
C ARG A 83 -5.56 -31.33 -34.67
N THR A 84 -6.68 -30.66 -34.93
CA THR A 84 -7.51 -30.97 -36.11
C THR A 84 -6.80 -30.67 -37.41
N PHE A 85 -5.95 -29.63 -37.44
CA PHE A 85 -5.14 -29.30 -38.61
C PHE A 85 -4.16 -30.43 -38.95
N TYR A 86 -3.42 -30.95 -37.95
CA TYR A 86 -2.49 -32.06 -38.17
C TYR A 86 -3.17 -33.41 -38.45
N GLN A 87 -4.39 -33.64 -37.93
CA GLN A 87 -5.14 -34.87 -38.21
C GLN A 87 -5.69 -34.96 -39.64
N GLY A 88 -5.78 -33.84 -40.36
CA GLY A 88 -6.29 -33.78 -41.74
C GLY A 88 -5.21 -33.76 -42.82
N MET A 89 -3.93 -33.87 -42.46
CA MET A 89 -2.84 -33.88 -43.45
C MET A 89 -2.66 -35.30 -44.04
N PRO A 90 -2.67 -35.47 -45.37
CA PRO A 90 -2.36 -36.75 -46.00
C PRO A 90 -0.90 -37.14 -45.71
N LYS A 91 -0.67 -38.45 -45.53
CA LYS A 91 0.65 -39.02 -45.23
C LYS A 91 1.62 -38.89 -46.40
#